data_AF-D8S345-F1
#
_entry.id   AF-D8S345-F1
#
_cell.length_a   1.000
_cell.length_b   1.000
_cell.length_c   1.000
_cell.angle_alpha   90.00
_cell.angle_beta   90.00
_cell.angle_gamma   90.00
#
_symmetry.space_group_name_H-M   'P 1'
#
loop_
_entity.id
_entity.type
_entity.pdbx_description
1 polymer ?
#
loop_
_entity_poly.entity_id
_entity_poly.type
_entity_poly.pdbx_seq_one_letter_code
_entity_poly.pdbx_strand_id
1 'polypeptide(L)'
;MPLLRQEVFLLAETPEDLSPDEMVFQVRFTKEIFRDYDEYVRRMNLYRQKIWTCKATRREGLTYEKALVSECRAAQKAEFPKDFMGPVLHLVQFSELEIDELVDHVFTTLSDRFVPGEEIPSIADDARRKCRILDVSEQDGENGTKALKYEVGWLDGEGQITEKAVEDPINLMKRKLPFTKEALKKFIQESAYGEVTLDMPWLVRDKLARKFKIPFDPPKEEKQLHTRLDPTQRQVNQSYFVSA
;
A
#
# COMPACT_ATOMS: atom_id res chain seq x y z
N MET A 1 -16.29 2.42 10.86
CA MET A 1 -17.25 1.87 11.82
C MET A 1 -18.49 1.46 11.05
N PRO A 2 -18.98 0.22 11.23
CA PRO A 2 -20.15 -0.30 10.54
C PRO A 2 -21.39 0.58 10.74
N LEU A 3 -22.22 0.66 9.70
CA LEU A 3 -23.47 1.41 9.73
C LEU A 3 -24.62 0.50 10.14
N LEU A 4 -25.49 0.98 11.03
CA LEU A 4 -26.73 0.32 11.40
C LEU A 4 -27.83 0.82 10.46
N ARG A 5 -28.35 -0.02 9.56
CA ARG A 5 -29.36 0.39 8.58
C ARG A 5 -28.98 1.69 7.84
N GLN A 6 -27.72 1.78 7.43
CA GLN A 6 -27.11 2.93 6.73
C GLN A 6 -26.86 4.18 7.58
N GLU A 7 -27.15 4.16 8.87
CA GLU A 7 -26.85 5.26 9.80
C GLU A 7 -25.60 4.97 10.66
N VAL A 8 -24.96 6.04 11.16
CA VAL A 8 -23.82 5.92 12.06
C VAL A 8 -24.32 5.36 13.39
N PHE A 9 -23.72 4.26 13.82
CA PHE A 9 -24.00 3.68 15.13
C PHE A 9 -22.94 4.13 16.13
N LEU A 10 -23.38 4.66 17.28
CA LEU A 10 -22.51 5.06 18.37
C LEU A 10 -22.38 3.92 19.37
N LEU A 11 -21.14 3.66 19.79
CA LEU A 11 -20.85 2.70 20.86
C LEU A 11 -21.30 3.27 22.21
N ALA A 12 -21.59 2.38 23.16
CA ALA A 12 -21.82 2.79 24.55
C ALA A 12 -20.59 3.50 25.10
N GLU A 13 -20.82 4.53 25.91
CA GLU A 13 -19.77 5.21 26.65
C GLU A 13 -19.10 4.24 27.64
N THR A 14 -17.79 4.33 27.74
CA THR A 14 -17.03 3.55 28.71
C THR A 14 -17.27 4.13 30.11
N PRO A 15 -17.73 3.34 31.08
CA PRO A 15 -17.88 3.83 32.45
C PRO A 15 -16.52 4.22 33.04
N GLU A 16 -16.41 5.44 33.59
CA GLU A 16 -15.15 6.00 34.11
C GLU A 16 -14.86 5.56 35.55
N ASP A 17 -15.87 5.08 36.26
CA ASP A 17 -15.87 4.75 37.69
C ASP A 17 -15.62 3.25 37.96
N LEU A 18 -15.04 2.53 37.00
CA LEU A 18 -14.80 1.08 37.12
C LEU A 18 -13.68 0.79 38.12
N SER A 19 -13.97 -0.05 39.11
CA SER A 19 -12.92 -0.56 40.00
C SER A 19 -12.16 -1.73 39.34
N PRO A 20 -10.86 -1.92 39.62
CA PRO A 20 -10.05 -2.96 38.98
C PRO A 20 -10.56 -4.40 39.18
N ASP A 21 -11.25 -4.65 40.31
CA ASP A 21 -11.79 -5.98 40.67
C ASP A 21 -13.29 -6.11 40.35
N GLU A 22 -13.87 -5.14 39.64
CA GLU A 22 -15.29 -5.15 39.30
C GLU A 22 -15.61 -6.20 38.23
N MET A 23 -16.59 -7.06 38.52
CA MET A 23 -17.08 -8.05 37.56
C MET A 23 -18.01 -7.38 36.55
N VAL A 24 -17.57 -7.32 35.29
CA VAL A 24 -18.30 -6.67 34.19
C VAL A 24 -18.40 -7.54 32.95
N PHE A 25 -19.36 -7.24 32.08
CA PHE A 25 -19.51 -7.91 30.78
C PHE A 25 -18.91 -7.04 29.67
N GLN A 26 -17.92 -7.57 28.95
CA GLN A 26 -17.28 -6.84 27.86
C GLN A 26 -17.58 -7.46 26.50
N VAL A 27 -17.94 -6.63 25.52
CA VAL A 27 -18.04 -7.05 24.11
C VAL A 27 -16.65 -7.19 23.51
N ARG A 28 -16.31 -8.39 23.02
CA ARG A 28 -14.94 -8.72 22.58
C ARG A 28 -14.36 -7.83 21.48
N PHE A 29 -15.18 -7.34 20.55
CA PHE A 29 -14.75 -6.63 19.33
C PHE A 29 -15.01 -5.12 19.33
N THR A 30 -15.97 -4.61 20.12
CA THR A 30 -16.16 -3.17 20.34
C THR A 30 -15.55 -2.67 21.64
N LYS A 31 -15.21 -3.59 22.56
CA LYS A 31 -14.68 -3.31 23.90
C LYS A 31 -15.63 -2.55 24.82
N GLU A 32 -16.89 -2.37 24.42
CA GLU A 32 -17.93 -1.82 25.30
C GLU A 32 -18.09 -2.68 26.55
N ILE A 33 -18.31 -2.01 27.67
CA ILE A 33 -18.41 -2.60 29.00
C ILE A 33 -19.82 -2.36 29.54
N PHE A 34 -20.44 -3.40 30.09
CA PHE A 34 -21.77 -3.36 30.68
C PHE A 34 -21.71 -3.97 32.08
N ARG A 35 -22.34 -3.31 33.06
CA ARG A 35 -22.54 -3.85 34.41
C ARG A 35 -23.76 -4.78 34.45
N ASP A 36 -24.80 -4.43 33.70
CA ASP A 36 -26.02 -5.22 33.60
C ASP A 36 -25.92 -6.32 32.52
N TYR A 37 -26.33 -7.53 32.89
CA TYR A 37 -26.30 -8.67 31.99
C TYR A 37 -27.34 -8.54 30.86
N ASP A 38 -28.53 -8.02 31.15
CA ASP A 38 -29.59 -7.92 30.15
C ASP A 38 -29.26 -6.87 29.08
N GLU A 39 -28.63 -5.75 29.48
CA GLU A 39 -28.06 -4.76 28.55
C GLU A 39 -27.01 -5.37 27.63
N TYR A 40 -26.07 -6.13 28.21
CA TYR A 40 -25.05 -6.84 27.45
C TYR A 40 -25.68 -7.81 26.44
N VAL A 41 -26.66 -8.61 26.85
CA VAL A 41 -27.35 -9.57 25.98
C VAL A 41 -28.11 -8.86 24.86
N ARG A 42 -28.83 -7.76 25.18
CA ARG A 42 -29.51 -6.93 24.16
C ARG A 42 -28.51 -6.39 23.14
N ARG A 43 -27.37 -5.88 23.59
CA ARG A 43 -26.29 -5.38 22.72
C ARG A 43 -25.72 -6.48 21.83
N MET A 44 -25.41 -7.63 22.40
CA MET A 44 -24.90 -8.78 21.65
C MET A 44 -25.90 -9.29 20.61
N ASN A 45 -27.19 -9.31 20.94
CA ASN A 45 -28.24 -9.69 19.98
C ASN A 45 -28.32 -8.70 18.82
N LEU A 46 -28.23 -7.39 19.07
CA LEU A 46 -28.16 -6.37 18.02
C LEU A 46 -26.97 -6.60 17.07
N TYR A 47 -25.78 -6.89 17.61
CA TYR A 47 -24.59 -7.17 16.79
C TYR A 47 -24.68 -8.44 15.94
N ARG A 48 -25.48 -9.41 16.39
CA ARG A 48 -25.73 -10.67 15.65
C ARG A 48 -26.78 -10.52 14.54
N GLN A 49 -27.57 -9.46 14.54
CA GLN A 49 -28.53 -9.20 13.47
C GLN A 49 -27.81 -8.89 12.15
N LYS A 50 -28.38 -9.32 11.02
CA LYS A 50 -27.85 -9.06 9.68
C LYS A 50 -28.37 -7.75 9.09
N ILE A 51 -28.24 -6.66 9.85
CA ILE A 51 -28.75 -5.33 9.49
C ILE A 51 -27.64 -4.28 9.37
N TRP A 52 -26.38 -4.74 9.41
CA TRP A 52 -25.21 -3.88 9.35
C TRP A 52 -24.70 -3.75 7.92
N THR A 53 -24.19 -2.57 7.62
CA THR A 53 -23.60 -2.22 6.34
C THR A 53 -22.15 -1.80 6.55
N CYS A 54 -21.24 -2.34 5.75
CA CYS A 54 -19.84 -1.93 5.73
C CYS A 54 -19.74 -0.51 5.15
N LYS A 55 -19.17 0.46 5.89
CA LYS A 55 -19.03 1.84 5.40
C LYS A 55 -18.11 1.93 4.19
N ALA A 56 -17.04 1.13 4.18
CA ALA A 56 -16.02 1.15 3.13
C ALA A 56 -16.48 0.49 1.82
N THR A 57 -17.12 -0.67 1.90
CA THR A 57 -17.51 -1.46 0.70
C THR A 57 -18.98 -1.34 0.33
N ARG A 58 -19.79 -0.66 1.15
CA ARG A 58 -21.26 -0.53 1.00
C ARG A 58 -22.04 -1.86 0.98
N ARG A 59 -21.39 -2.97 1.35
CA ARG A 59 -22.06 -4.28 1.43
C ARG A 59 -22.99 -4.32 2.63
N GLU A 60 -24.25 -4.64 2.38
CA GLU A 60 -25.32 -4.71 3.37
C GLU A 60 -25.58 -6.14 3.85
N GLY A 61 -26.49 -6.30 4.82
CA GLY A 61 -26.92 -7.61 5.30
C GLY A 61 -25.86 -8.35 6.12
N LEU A 62 -24.90 -7.63 6.70
CA LEU A 62 -23.82 -8.18 7.50
C LEU A 62 -24.17 -8.15 8.99
N THR A 63 -23.52 -9.01 9.77
CA THR A 63 -23.43 -8.82 11.23
C THR A 63 -22.39 -7.75 11.53
N TYR A 64 -22.44 -7.14 12.72
CA TYR A 64 -21.50 -6.07 13.07
C TYR A 64 -20.04 -6.51 12.90
N GLU A 65 -19.68 -7.67 13.47
CA GLU A 65 -18.32 -8.21 13.39
C GLU A 65 -17.88 -8.48 11.95
N LYS A 66 -18.79 -8.97 11.09
CA LYS A 66 -18.48 -9.18 9.66
C LYS A 66 -18.29 -7.87 8.91
N ALA A 67 -19.10 -6.86 9.22
CA ALA A 67 -18.93 -5.52 8.65
C ALA A 67 -17.60 -4.91 9.12
N LEU A 68 -17.24 -5.04 10.39
CA LEU A 68 -15.97 -4.56 10.96
C LEU A 68 -14.77 -5.23 10.29
N VAL A 69 -14.78 -6.55 10.13
CA VAL A 69 -13.73 -7.29 9.39
C VAL A 69 -13.68 -6.85 7.94
N SER A 70 -14.83 -6.59 7.30
CA SER A 70 -14.86 -6.08 5.92
C SER A 70 -14.25 -4.68 5.81
N GLU A 71 -14.46 -3.81 6.80
CA GLU A 71 -13.84 -2.48 6.85
C GLU A 71 -12.34 -2.57 7.04
N CYS A 72 -11.87 -3.41 7.97
CA CYS A 72 -10.44 -3.65 8.19
C CYS A 72 -9.77 -4.18 6.92
N ARG A 73 -10.38 -5.15 6.23
CA ARG A 73 -9.88 -5.67 4.96
C ARG A 73 -9.90 -4.61 3.85
N ALA A 74 -10.92 -3.75 3.81
CA ALA A 74 -10.98 -2.66 2.84
C ALA A 74 -9.91 -1.61 3.12
N ALA A 75 -9.63 -1.28 4.38
CA ALA A 75 -8.56 -0.39 4.78
C ALA A 75 -7.17 -0.96 4.42
N GLN A 76 -6.92 -2.24 4.72
CA GLN A 76 -5.68 -2.92 4.33
C GLN A 76 -5.48 -2.95 2.82
N LYS A 77 -6.56 -3.16 2.04
CA LYS A 77 -6.51 -3.08 0.57
C LYS A 77 -6.34 -1.66 0.03
N ALA A 78 -6.70 -0.65 0.81
CA ALA A 78 -6.50 0.75 0.45
C ALA A 78 -5.05 1.20 0.72
N GLU A 79 -4.28 0.48 1.55
CA GLU A 79 -2.85 0.71 1.68
C GLU A 79 -2.12 0.29 0.40
N PHE A 80 -1.26 1.16 -0.11
CA PHE A 80 -0.47 0.86 -1.30
C PHE A 80 0.52 -0.28 -1.02
N PRO A 81 0.66 -1.29 -1.90
CA PRO A 81 1.55 -2.42 -1.67
C PRO A 81 3.02 -2.01 -1.45
N LYS A 82 3.60 -2.46 -0.32
CA LYS A 82 4.92 -2.02 0.15
C LYS A 82 6.05 -2.38 -0.83
N ASP A 83 5.95 -3.53 -1.48
CA ASP A 83 6.95 -4.03 -2.43
C ASP A 83 7.07 -3.10 -3.66
N PHE A 84 5.97 -2.42 -4.02
CA PHE A 84 5.92 -1.52 -5.16
C PHE A 84 6.25 -0.07 -4.81
N MET A 85 6.23 0.32 -3.54
CA MET A 85 6.53 1.69 -3.12
C MET A 85 7.91 2.14 -3.63
N GLY A 86 8.96 1.34 -3.40
CA GLY A 86 10.32 1.68 -3.85
C GLY A 86 10.40 1.90 -5.36
N PRO A 87 10.02 0.92 -6.20
CA PRO A 87 10.03 1.05 -7.65
C PRO A 87 9.20 2.21 -8.19
N VAL A 88 7.98 2.42 -7.66
CA VAL A 88 7.14 3.56 -8.06
C VAL A 88 7.87 4.87 -7.80
N LEU A 89 8.42 5.04 -6.59
CA LEU A 89 9.08 6.28 -6.23
C LEU A 89 10.35 6.54 -7.05
N HIS A 90 11.07 5.49 -7.48
CA HIS A 90 12.21 5.64 -8.40
C HIS A 90 11.77 6.13 -9.79
N LEU A 91 10.62 5.67 -10.29
CA LEU A 91 10.08 6.10 -11.58
C LEU A 91 9.46 7.51 -11.52
N VAL A 92 8.96 7.90 -10.35
CA VAL A 92 8.37 9.23 -10.11
C VAL A 92 9.45 10.30 -9.97
N GLN A 93 10.57 9.97 -9.33
CA GLN A 93 11.64 10.92 -9.07
C GLN A 93 12.18 11.53 -10.37
N PHE A 94 12.19 12.86 -10.44
CA PHE A 94 12.57 13.68 -11.60
C PHE A 94 11.70 13.51 -12.85
N SER A 95 10.50 12.93 -12.74
CA SER A 95 9.58 12.93 -13.87
C SER A 95 9.05 14.33 -14.17
N GLU A 96 8.89 14.67 -15.45
CA GLU A 96 8.28 15.92 -15.91
C GLU A 96 6.84 15.72 -16.41
N LEU A 97 6.32 14.49 -16.33
CA LEU A 97 4.99 14.15 -16.83
C LEU A 97 3.87 14.72 -15.95
N GLU A 98 2.72 15.00 -16.57
CA GLU A 98 1.49 15.29 -15.83
C GLU A 98 1.06 14.10 -14.97
N ILE A 99 0.31 14.32 -13.89
CA ILE A 99 -0.02 13.26 -12.94
C ILE A 99 -0.69 12.05 -13.60
N ASP A 100 -1.59 12.26 -14.56
CA ASP A 100 -2.30 11.18 -15.23
C ASP A 100 -1.39 10.42 -16.22
N GLU A 101 -0.54 11.14 -16.95
CA GLU A 101 0.47 10.55 -17.83
C GLU A 101 1.55 9.79 -17.05
N LEU A 102 1.99 10.34 -15.92
CA LEU A 102 2.93 9.71 -15.00
C LEU A 102 2.36 8.42 -14.43
N VAL A 103 1.10 8.44 -13.98
CA VAL A 103 0.40 7.26 -13.48
C VAL A 103 0.35 6.18 -14.56
N ASP A 104 0.04 6.55 -15.81
CA ASP A 104 0.00 5.63 -16.93
C ASP A 104 1.38 5.06 -17.26
N HIS A 105 2.40 5.90 -17.29
CA HIS A 105 3.79 5.50 -17.51
C HIS A 105 4.30 4.53 -16.43
N VAL A 106 4.08 4.86 -15.16
CA VAL A 106 4.47 3.99 -14.03
C VAL A 106 3.70 2.67 -14.06
N PHE A 107 2.39 2.72 -14.31
CA PHE A 107 1.55 1.53 -14.33
C PHE A 107 1.94 0.57 -15.46
N THR A 108 2.20 1.09 -16.66
CA THR A 108 2.68 0.29 -17.82
C THR A 108 4.06 -0.29 -17.56
N THR A 109 5.01 0.54 -17.09
CA THR A 109 6.37 0.09 -16.77
C THR A 109 6.39 -1.05 -15.73
N LEU A 110 5.59 -0.94 -14.67
CA LEU A 110 5.50 -1.99 -13.65
C LEU A 110 4.70 -3.21 -14.12
N SER A 111 3.79 -3.04 -15.08
CA SER A 111 3.10 -4.16 -15.72
C SER A 111 4.07 -5.00 -16.57
N ASP A 112 5.11 -4.38 -17.14
CA ASP A 112 6.06 -5.04 -18.04
C ASP A 112 7.31 -5.61 -17.31
N ARG A 113 7.61 -5.16 -16.08
CA ARG A 113 8.82 -5.57 -15.33
C ARG A 113 8.54 -6.17 -13.97
N PHE A 114 9.18 -7.29 -13.61
CA PHE A 114 8.99 -7.86 -12.27
C PHE A 114 9.76 -7.04 -11.23
N VAL A 115 9.26 -7.03 -9.99
CA VAL A 115 9.82 -6.24 -8.89
C VAL A 115 10.43 -7.16 -7.82
N PRO A 116 11.61 -6.84 -7.23
CA PRO A 116 12.13 -7.56 -6.09
C PRO A 116 11.12 -7.68 -4.95
N GLY A 117 10.97 -8.90 -4.41
CA GLY A 117 9.97 -9.24 -3.40
C GLY A 117 8.66 -9.80 -3.97
N GLU A 118 8.40 -9.65 -5.27
CA GLU A 118 7.17 -10.15 -5.90
C GLU A 118 7.14 -11.69 -5.92
N GLU A 119 6.02 -12.27 -5.46
CA GLU A 119 5.77 -13.72 -5.53
C GLU A 119 4.96 -14.07 -6.79
N ILE A 120 5.58 -14.83 -7.68
CA ILE A 120 5.02 -15.18 -8.97
C ILE A 120 4.97 -16.69 -9.19
N PRO A 121 3.94 -17.19 -9.88
CA PRO A 121 3.98 -18.53 -10.42
C PRO A 121 4.96 -18.56 -11.60
N SER A 122 5.72 -19.64 -11.71
CA SER A 122 6.58 -19.93 -12.85
C SER A 122 6.32 -21.35 -13.34
N ILE A 123 6.48 -21.55 -14.65
CA ILE A 123 6.57 -22.88 -15.24
C ILE A 123 8.06 -23.12 -15.48
N ALA A 124 8.69 -23.81 -14.54
CA ALA A 124 10.04 -24.34 -14.71
C ALA A 124 9.95 -25.86 -14.80
N ASP A 125 10.70 -26.47 -15.72
CA ASP A 125 10.73 -27.92 -15.95
C ASP A 125 9.35 -28.57 -16.12
N ASP A 126 8.44 -27.90 -16.84
CA ASP A 126 7.06 -28.35 -17.10
C ASP A 126 6.19 -28.53 -15.82
N ALA A 127 6.65 -27.98 -14.69
CA ALA A 127 5.96 -27.99 -13.41
C ALA A 127 5.65 -26.57 -12.94
N ARG A 128 4.42 -26.35 -12.45
CA ARG A 128 4.05 -25.08 -11.82
C ARG A 128 4.67 -24.99 -10.43
N ARG A 129 5.62 -24.07 -10.27
CA ARG A 129 6.22 -23.72 -8.98
C ARG A 129 5.93 -22.26 -8.64
N LYS A 130 6.05 -21.90 -7.37
CA LYS A 130 6.06 -20.50 -6.94
C LYS A 130 7.49 -20.07 -6.74
N CYS A 131 7.82 -18.86 -7.16
CA CYS A 131 9.09 -18.24 -6.84
C CYS A 131 8.87 -16.80 -6.37
N ARG A 132 9.88 -16.28 -5.66
CA ARG A 132 9.96 -14.86 -5.29
C ARG A 132 11.11 -14.23 -6.06
N ILE A 133 10.88 -13.06 -6.66
CA ILE A 133 11.96 -12.28 -7.28
C ILE A 133 12.88 -11.76 -6.18
N LEU A 134 14.16 -12.05 -6.28
CA LEU A 134 15.18 -11.60 -5.33
C LEU A 134 15.88 -10.36 -5.84
N ASP A 135 16.22 -10.35 -7.13
CA ASP A 135 16.92 -9.23 -7.76
C ASP A 135 16.62 -9.14 -9.27
N VAL A 136 16.83 -7.94 -9.83
CA VAL A 136 16.67 -7.64 -11.25
C VAL A 136 17.94 -7.00 -11.76
N SER A 137 18.59 -7.65 -12.72
CA SER A 137 19.85 -7.16 -13.31
C SER A 137 19.74 -6.98 -14.82
N GLU A 138 20.36 -5.93 -15.34
CA GLU A 138 20.59 -5.76 -16.78
C GLU A 138 21.89 -6.45 -17.16
N GLN A 139 21.84 -7.35 -18.15
CA GLN A 139 23.04 -7.95 -18.74
C GLN A 139 23.09 -7.67 -20.24
N ASP A 140 24.32 -7.55 -20.76
CA ASP A 140 24.54 -7.39 -22.20
C ASP A 140 24.16 -8.69 -22.92
N GLY A 141 23.14 -8.61 -23.78
CA GLY A 141 22.79 -9.70 -24.67
C GLY A 141 23.79 -9.82 -25.82
N GLU A 142 23.81 -10.99 -26.47
CA GLU A 142 24.75 -11.32 -27.56
C GLU A 142 24.73 -10.31 -28.73
N ASN A 143 23.66 -9.52 -28.88
CA ASN A 143 23.50 -8.48 -29.91
C ASN A 143 23.66 -7.04 -29.41
N GLY A 144 24.23 -6.81 -28.22
CA GLY A 144 24.33 -5.48 -27.60
C GLY A 144 22.97 -4.91 -27.14
N THR A 145 21.92 -5.74 -27.16
CA THR A 145 20.62 -5.41 -26.57
C THR A 145 20.68 -5.76 -25.08
N LYS A 146 20.35 -4.82 -24.20
CA LYS A 146 20.26 -5.09 -22.76
C LYS A 146 19.08 -6.02 -22.47
N ALA A 147 19.36 -7.19 -21.92
CA ALA A 147 18.34 -8.15 -21.49
C ALA A 147 18.21 -8.11 -19.96
N LEU A 148 16.97 -8.09 -19.46
CA LEU A 148 16.70 -8.20 -18.03
C LEU A 148 16.78 -9.67 -17.63
N LYS A 149 17.59 -9.96 -16.62
CA LYS A 149 17.62 -11.26 -15.94
C LYS A 149 17.10 -11.13 -14.52
N TYR A 150 16.30 -12.12 -14.12
CA TYR A 150 15.65 -12.15 -12.82
C TYR A 150 16.27 -13.24 -11.95
N GLU A 151 16.85 -12.87 -10.82
CA GLU A 151 17.21 -13.84 -9.79
C GLU A 151 15.93 -14.22 -9.04
N VAL A 152 15.59 -15.51 -9.02
CA VAL A 152 14.39 -16.03 -8.37
C VAL A 152 14.76 -17.02 -7.28
N GLY A 153 14.02 -16.97 -6.17
CA GLY A 153 14.05 -17.97 -5.12
C GLY A 153 12.81 -18.86 -5.18
N TRP A 154 12.99 -20.17 -5.39
CA TRP A 154 11.91 -21.15 -5.40
C TRP A 154 11.30 -21.31 -4.01
N LEU A 155 9.97 -21.27 -3.91
CA LEU A 155 9.25 -21.36 -2.66
C LEU A 155 8.72 -22.77 -2.43
N ASP A 156 8.89 -23.29 -1.21
CA ASP A 156 8.24 -24.52 -0.75
C ASP A 156 6.77 -24.30 -0.31
N GLY A 157 6.14 -25.35 0.22
CA GLY A 157 4.78 -25.30 0.74
C GLY A 157 4.60 -24.38 1.96
N GLU A 158 5.69 -24.04 2.65
CA GLU A 158 5.72 -23.15 3.82
C GLU A 158 6.09 -21.70 3.43
N GLY A 159 6.45 -21.45 2.17
CA GLY A 159 6.86 -20.15 1.65
C GLY A 159 8.32 -19.80 1.93
N GLN A 160 9.16 -20.78 2.25
CA GLN A 160 10.60 -20.60 2.41
C GLN A 160 11.33 -20.78 1.08
N ILE A 161 12.42 -20.05 0.91
CA ILE A 161 13.27 -20.15 -0.28
C ILE A 161 14.14 -21.40 -0.16
N THR A 162 13.96 -22.36 -1.06
CA THR A 162 14.72 -23.61 -1.07
C THR A 162 15.94 -23.54 -1.97
N GLU A 163 15.79 -22.92 -3.13
CA GLU A 163 16.80 -22.86 -4.18
C GLU A 163 16.73 -21.51 -4.90
N LYS A 164 17.86 -21.05 -5.41
CA LYS A 164 17.95 -19.82 -6.20
C LYS A 164 18.37 -20.16 -7.63
N ALA A 165 17.74 -19.51 -8.59
CA ALA A 165 18.05 -19.64 -10.00
C ALA A 165 17.99 -18.28 -10.69
N VAL A 166 18.57 -18.18 -11.88
CA VAL A 166 18.37 -17.04 -12.76
C VAL A 166 17.41 -17.49 -13.85
N GLU A 167 16.26 -16.83 -13.95
CA GLU A 167 15.20 -17.17 -14.88
C GLU A 167 15.00 -16.09 -15.94
N ASP A 168 14.64 -16.54 -17.14
CA ASP A 168 14.23 -15.67 -18.22
C ASP A 168 12.78 -15.19 -18.00
N PRO A 169 12.46 -13.93 -18.35
CA PRO A 169 11.12 -13.38 -18.18
C PRO A 169 10.01 -14.19 -18.86
N ILE A 170 10.32 -14.99 -19.89
CA ILE A 170 9.34 -15.83 -20.60
C ILE A 170 8.81 -16.99 -19.75
N ASN A 171 9.60 -17.46 -18.77
CA ASN A 171 9.23 -18.54 -17.84
C ASN A 171 8.45 -18.02 -16.62
N LEU A 172 8.35 -16.70 -16.49
CA LEU A 172 7.74 -16.00 -15.37
C LEU A 172 6.33 -15.54 -15.74
N MET A 173 5.32 -16.01 -15.01
CA MET A 173 3.94 -15.61 -15.29
C MET A 173 3.61 -14.31 -14.58
N LYS A 174 3.61 -13.22 -15.34
CA LYS A 174 3.18 -11.91 -14.87
C LYS A 174 1.73 -11.94 -14.38
N ARG A 175 1.51 -11.45 -13.16
CA ARG A 175 0.17 -11.22 -12.62
C ARG A 175 -0.26 -9.77 -12.86
N LYS A 176 -1.57 -9.52 -12.84
CA LYS A 176 -2.09 -8.15 -12.75
C LYS A 176 -1.53 -7.48 -11.50
N LEU A 177 -1.19 -6.20 -11.61
CA LEU A 177 -0.71 -5.40 -10.48
C LEU A 177 -1.73 -5.45 -9.32
N PRO A 178 -1.26 -5.52 -8.06
CA PRO A 178 -2.12 -5.64 -6.89
C PRO A 178 -2.82 -4.32 -6.48
N PHE A 179 -2.74 -3.28 -7.31
CA PHE A 179 -3.32 -1.96 -7.07
C PHE A 179 -3.92 -1.39 -8.37
N THR A 180 -4.83 -0.43 -8.24
CA THR A 180 -5.44 0.27 -9.38
C THR A 180 -4.69 1.55 -9.71
N LYS A 181 -4.96 2.15 -10.89
CA LYS A 181 -4.40 3.46 -11.28
C LYS A 181 -4.78 4.56 -10.30
N GLU A 182 -6.00 4.54 -9.75
CA GLU A 182 -6.45 5.53 -8.76
C GLU A 182 -5.68 5.40 -7.43
N ALA A 183 -5.40 4.16 -7.00
CA ALA A 183 -4.57 3.92 -5.82
C ALA A 183 -3.13 4.39 -6.04
N LEU A 184 -2.58 4.17 -7.24
CA LEU A 184 -1.26 4.68 -7.64
C LEU A 184 -1.24 6.21 -7.67
N LYS A 185 -2.22 6.85 -8.31
CA LYS A 185 -2.36 8.31 -8.38
C LYS A 185 -2.36 8.93 -6.99
N LYS A 186 -3.18 8.38 -6.09
CA LYS A 186 -3.25 8.82 -4.70
C LYS A 186 -1.90 8.64 -3.99
N PHE A 187 -1.24 7.50 -4.15
CA PHE A 187 0.08 7.25 -3.57
C PHE A 187 1.13 8.25 -4.06
N ILE A 188 1.19 8.54 -5.37
CA ILE A 188 2.13 9.52 -5.95
C ILE A 188 1.88 10.92 -5.34
N GLN A 189 0.63 11.38 -5.30
CA GLN A 189 0.26 12.67 -4.73
C GLN A 189 0.59 12.79 -3.22
N GLU A 190 0.50 11.69 -2.47
CA GLU A 190 0.86 11.66 -1.06
C GLU A 190 2.38 11.59 -0.84
N SER A 191 3.13 10.95 -1.75
CA SER A 191 4.54 10.61 -1.57
C SER A 191 5.53 11.55 -2.25
N ALA A 192 5.11 12.31 -3.25
CA ALA A 192 5.92 13.25 -4.00
C ALA A 192 5.21 14.60 -4.16
N TYR A 193 5.96 15.62 -4.55
CA TYR A 193 5.44 16.92 -4.96
C TYR A 193 6.00 17.25 -6.34
N GLY A 194 5.14 17.77 -7.21
CA GLY A 194 5.47 18.15 -8.58
C GLY A 194 4.29 18.92 -9.15
N GLU A 195 4.56 19.92 -9.98
CA GLU A 195 3.51 20.70 -10.63
C GLU A 195 3.97 21.08 -12.04
N VAL A 196 3.33 20.50 -13.05
CA VAL A 196 3.70 20.69 -14.47
C VAL A 196 3.52 22.15 -14.90
N THR A 197 2.56 22.86 -14.31
CA THR A 197 2.33 24.30 -14.56
C THR A 197 3.51 25.17 -14.13
N LEU A 198 4.41 24.67 -13.29
CA LEU A 198 5.54 25.40 -12.73
C LEU A 198 6.90 24.90 -13.27
N ASP A 199 6.91 24.04 -14.30
CA ASP A 199 8.12 23.33 -14.77
C ASP A 199 8.89 22.66 -13.61
N MET A 200 8.15 22.16 -12.61
CA MET A 200 8.72 21.54 -11.42
C MET A 200 8.65 20.01 -11.58
N PRO A 201 9.79 19.33 -11.77
CA PRO A 201 9.80 17.89 -11.86
C PRO A 201 9.33 17.27 -10.53
N TRP A 202 8.76 16.07 -10.62
CA TRP A 202 8.29 15.32 -9.46
C TRP A 202 9.45 14.98 -8.52
N LEU A 203 9.36 15.41 -7.27
CA LEU A 203 10.35 15.15 -6.22
C LEU A 203 9.71 14.36 -5.09
N VAL A 204 10.31 13.20 -4.78
CA VAL A 204 9.87 12.35 -3.68
C VAL A 204 10.18 13.02 -2.34
N ARG A 205 9.24 12.94 -1.39
CA ARG A 205 9.42 13.50 -0.05
C ARG A 205 10.63 12.87 0.66
N ASP A 206 11.41 13.69 1.34
CA ASP A 206 12.67 13.32 2.03
C ASP A 206 12.58 12.04 2.88
N LYS A 207 11.48 11.89 3.65
CA LYS A 207 11.28 10.71 4.52
C LYS A 207 11.22 9.42 3.71
N LEU A 208 10.56 9.45 2.55
CA LEU A 208 10.41 8.30 1.67
C LEU A 208 11.66 8.10 0.82
N ALA A 209 12.27 9.17 0.31
CA ALA A 209 13.53 9.10 -0.42
C ALA A 209 14.64 8.42 0.40
N ARG A 210 14.79 8.82 1.68
CA ARG A 210 15.75 8.17 2.60
C ARG A 210 15.40 6.71 2.88
N LYS A 211 14.13 6.40 3.07
CA LYS A 211 13.66 5.03 3.37
C LYS A 211 13.91 4.07 2.21
N PHE A 212 13.68 4.52 0.98
CA PHE A 212 13.81 3.71 -0.23
C PHE A 212 15.14 3.95 -0.97
N LYS A 213 16.09 4.66 -0.37
CA LYS A 213 17.42 4.96 -0.92
C LYS A 213 17.38 5.59 -2.32
N ILE A 214 16.41 6.47 -2.54
CA ILE A 214 16.22 7.14 -3.83
C ILE A 214 17.28 8.25 -3.96
N PRO A 215 18.04 8.28 -5.06
CA PRO A 215 19.02 9.34 -5.30
C PRO A 215 18.34 10.71 -5.33
N PHE A 216 18.88 11.66 -4.56
CA PHE A 216 18.43 13.05 -4.53
C PHE A 216 19.23 13.95 -5.48
N ASP A 217 20.32 13.43 -6.03
CA ASP A 217 21.14 14.17 -7.01
C ASP A 217 20.49 14.02 -8.39
N PRO A 218 20.06 15.12 -9.04
CA PRO A 218 19.63 15.04 -10.43
C PRO A 218 20.81 14.59 -11.31
N PRO A 219 20.54 13.83 -12.39
CA PRO A 219 21.56 13.48 -13.38
C PRO A 219 22.35 14.71 -13.83
N LYS A 220 23.67 14.54 -14.01
CA LYS A 220 24.68 15.61 -14.15
C LYS A 220 24.51 16.60 -15.32
N GLU A 221 23.42 16.55 -16.07
CA GLU A 221 23.15 17.41 -17.24
C GLU A 221 22.07 18.48 -17.01
N GLU A 222 21.37 18.48 -15.87
CA GLU A 222 20.38 19.52 -15.52
C GLU A 222 20.88 20.54 -14.49
N LYS A 223 22.12 21.00 -14.65
CA LYS A 223 22.71 22.06 -13.80
C LYS A 223 22.08 23.45 -13.97
N GLN A 224 20.93 23.58 -14.64
CA GLN A 224 20.28 24.88 -14.86
C GLN A 224 18.96 25.09 -14.09
N LEU A 225 18.42 24.08 -13.39
CA LEU A 225 17.19 24.23 -12.59
C LEU A 225 17.45 24.44 -11.08
N HIS A 226 18.68 24.22 -10.60
CA HIS A 226 19.07 24.39 -9.20
C HIS A 226 19.33 25.85 -8.78
N THR A 227 18.40 26.76 -9.09
CA THR A 227 18.45 28.14 -8.57
C THR A 227 17.14 28.56 -7.90
N ARG A 228 16.16 27.67 -7.67
CA ARG A 228 14.84 28.09 -7.15
C ARG A 228 14.32 27.43 -5.89
N LEU A 229 15.07 26.54 -5.25
CA LEU A 229 14.72 26.10 -3.90
C LEU A 229 15.45 26.99 -2.88
N ASP A 230 14.87 28.14 -2.62
CA ASP A 230 15.25 28.99 -1.48
C ASP A 230 15.26 28.14 -0.20
N PRO A 231 16.36 28.12 0.57
CA PRO A 231 16.46 27.30 1.78
C PRO A 231 15.40 27.65 2.84
N THR A 232 14.75 28.81 2.70
CA THR A 232 13.64 29.29 3.53
C THR A 232 12.35 28.47 3.32
N GLN A 233 12.06 27.95 2.12
CA GLN A 233 10.87 27.13 1.89
C GLN A 233 10.99 25.72 2.50
N ARG A 234 12.21 25.24 2.77
CA ARG A 234 12.44 23.98 3.52
C ARG A 234 11.93 24.05 4.95
N GLN A 235 11.96 25.23 5.59
CA GLN A 235 11.46 25.41 6.95
C GLN A 235 9.95 25.70 7.00
N VAL A 236 9.41 26.43 6.02
CA VAL A 236 7.97 26.77 5.96
C VAL A 236 7.12 25.51 5.75
N ASN A 237 7.57 24.54 4.95
CA ASN A 237 6.84 23.28 4.75
C ASN A 237 6.97 22.28 5.93
N GLN A 238 7.83 22.58 6.92
CA GLN A 238 7.88 21.84 8.19
C GLN A 238 6.96 22.45 9.27
N SER A 239 6.63 23.76 9.20
CA SER A 239 5.83 24.42 10.22
C SER A 239 4.32 24.19 10.10
N TYR A 240 3.81 23.76 8.93
CA TYR A 240 2.39 23.42 8.74
C TYR A 240 1.95 22.10 9.42
N PHE A 241 2.85 21.37 10.08
CA PHE A 241 2.54 20.07 10.70
C PHE A 241 2.98 19.94 12.17
N VAL A 242 3.10 21.07 12.89
CA VAL A 242 3.21 21.07 14.36
C VAL A 242 1.93 21.61 15.03
N SER A 243 0.88 21.90 14.25
CA SER A 243 -0.43 22.34 14.77
C SER A 243 -1.52 21.35 14.38
N ALA A 244 -1.49 20.15 14.96
CA ALA A 244 -2.63 19.25 15.14
C ALA A 244 -2.41 18.45 16.43
#